data_AF-A0A6B3IGF1-F1
#
_entry.id   AF-A0A6B3IGF1-F1
#
_cell.length_a   1.000
_cell.length_b   1.000
_cell.length_c   1.000
_cell.angle_alpha   90.00
_cell.angle_beta   90.00
_cell.angle_gamma   90.00
#
_symmetry.space_group_name_H-M   'P 1'
#
loop_
_entity.id
_entity.type
_entity.pdbx_description
1 polymer ?
#
loop_
_entity_poly.entity_id
_entity_poly.type
_entity_poly.pdbx_seq_one_letter_code
_entity_poly.pdbx_strand_id
1 'polypeptide(L)' 'QRRHQKLVEEAPAPFLSQAQNAELYAASKAILKEAGYVGAGTVEFLVGADGTISFLEVNTRLQVEHPV' A
#
# COMPACT_ATOMS: atom_id res chain seq x y z
N GLN A 1 4.90 14.00 0.81
CA GLN A 1 3.66 14.52 1.44
C GLN A 1 3.91 15.90 2.05
N ARG A 2 2.90 16.77 2.14
CA ARG A 2 2.97 18.07 2.85
C ARG A 2 1.73 18.24 3.72
N ARG A 3 1.90 18.44 5.03
CA ARG A 3 0.78 18.54 5.99
C ARG A 3 -0.25 17.40 5.83
N HIS A 4 0.23 16.16 5.78
CA HIS A 4 -0.59 14.94 5.61
C HIS A 4 -1.29 14.79 4.24
N GLN A 5 -0.99 15.66 3.27
CA GLN A 5 -1.46 15.52 1.89
C GLN A 5 -0.41 14.81 1.04
N LYS A 6 -0.81 13.75 0.33
CA LYS A 6 0.00 13.15 -0.75
C LYS A 6 0.15 14.17 -1.89
N LEU A 7 1.38 14.31 -2.38
CA LEU A 7 1.78 15.34 -3.34
C LEU A 7 2.53 14.78 -4.54
N VAL A 8 3.25 13.69 -4.33
CA VAL A 8 4.08 13.01 -5.30
C VAL A 8 3.96 11.54 -4.97
N GLU A 9 3.66 10.77 -6.01
CA GLU A 9 3.43 9.34 -5.96
C GLU A 9 4.20 8.72 -7.12
N GLU A 10 4.80 7.57 -6.87
CA GLU A 10 5.65 6.88 -7.82
C GLU A 10 5.39 5.37 -7.76
N ALA A 11 5.45 4.73 -8.92
CA ALA A 11 5.31 3.30 -9.05
C ALA A 11 6.34 2.77 -10.08
N PRO A 12 7.02 1.64 -9.79
CA PRO A 12 6.99 0.90 -8.53
C PRO A 12 7.66 1.68 -7.37
N ALA A 13 7.31 1.34 -6.12
CA ALA A 13 7.93 1.95 -4.95
C ALA A 13 9.45 1.69 -4.96
N PRO A 14 10.29 2.74 -4.96
CA PRO A 14 11.73 2.55 -4.94
C PRO A 14 12.18 2.06 -3.56
N PHE A 15 13.38 1.46 -3.52
CA PHE A 15 14.05 1.07 -2.29
C PHE A 15 13.38 -0.05 -1.46
N LEU A 16 12.39 -0.76 -2.02
CA LEU A 16 11.91 -2.01 -1.44
C LEU A 16 12.80 -3.18 -1.86
N SER A 17 13.15 -4.03 -0.89
CA SER A 17 13.69 -5.35 -1.21
C SER A 17 12.63 -6.24 -1.87
N GLN A 18 13.08 -7.27 -2.59
CA GLN A 18 12.16 -8.23 -3.22
C GLN A 18 11.28 -8.94 -2.17
N ALA A 19 11.82 -9.22 -0.98
CA ALA A 19 11.09 -9.86 0.11
C ALA A 19 9.97 -8.95 0.65
N GLN A 20 10.28 -7.67 0.92
CA GLN A 20 9.30 -6.69 1.37
C GLN A 20 8.19 -6.50 0.33
N ASN A 21 8.55 -6.42 -0.95
CA ASN A 21 7.57 -6.31 -2.01
C ASN A 21 6.62 -7.53 -2.02
N ALA A 22 7.17 -8.75 -1.96
CA ALA A 22 6.37 -9.97 -1.90
C ALA A 22 5.44 -10.02 -0.66
N GLU A 23 5.93 -9.56 0.49
CA GLU A 23 5.15 -9.48 1.73
C GLU A 23 3.99 -8.49 1.63
N LEU A 24 4.20 -7.28 1.09
CA LEU A 24 3.15 -6.28 0.87
C LEU A 24 2.04 -6.82 -0.04
N TYR A 25 2.40 -7.49 -1.13
CA TYR A 25 1.44 -8.12 -2.03
C TYR A 25 0.66 -9.25 -1.35
N ALA A 26 1.33 -10.11 -0.58
CA ALA A 26 0.68 -11.21 0.14
C ALA A 26 -0.30 -10.69 1.21
N ALA A 27 0.14 -9.72 2.02
CA ALA A 27 -0.67 -9.10 3.06
C ALA A 27 -1.89 -8.37 2.48
N SER A 28 -1.70 -7.59 1.41
CA SER A 28 -2.80 -6.88 0.73
C SER A 28 -3.88 -7.85 0.24
N LYS A 29 -3.48 -8.95 -0.41
CA LYS A 29 -4.41 -9.97 -0.89
C LYS A 29 -5.14 -10.67 0.26
N ALA A 30 -4.42 -10.98 1.34
CA ALA A 30 -5.02 -11.62 2.52
C ALA A 30 -6.10 -10.73 3.15
N ILE A 31 -5.82 -9.44 3.36
CA ILE A 31 -6.77 -8.48 3.93
C ILE A 31 -8.03 -8.38 3.08
N LEU A 32 -7.88 -8.17 1.76
CA LEU A 32 -9.03 -8.00 0.87
C LEU A 32 -9.83 -9.30 0.73
N LYS A 33 -9.16 -10.46 0.73
CA LYS A 33 -9.82 -11.77 0.70
C LYS A 33 -10.63 -12.02 1.96
N GLU A 34 -10.07 -11.76 3.14
CA GLU A 34 -10.76 -11.94 4.42
C GLU A 34 -11.98 -11.02 4.54
N ALA A 35 -11.86 -9.78 4.04
CA ALA A 35 -12.97 -8.84 4.01
C ALA A 35 -14.03 -9.16 2.94
N GLY A 36 -13.81 -10.15 2.06
CA GLY A 36 -14.68 -10.42 0.92
C GLY A 36 -14.82 -9.22 -0.02
N TYR A 37 -13.78 -8.39 -0.14
CA TYR A 37 -13.85 -7.11 -0.83
C TYR A 37 -13.96 -7.28 -2.34
N VAL A 38 -14.89 -6.54 -2.95
CA VAL A 38 -15.14 -6.53 -4.40
C VAL A 38 -15.05 -5.09 -4.91
N GLY A 39 -14.18 -4.87 -5.90
CA GLY A 39 -13.94 -3.56 -6.50
C GLY A 39 -12.46 -3.20 -6.52
N ALA A 40 -12.17 -1.91 -6.73
CA ALA A 40 -10.83 -1.36 -6.68
C ALA A 40 -10.61 -0.63 -5.35
N GLY A 41 -9.54 -1.00 -4.65
CA GLY A 41 -9.12 -0.36 -3.41
C GLY A 41 -7.63 -0.52 -3.22
N THR A 42 -7.08 0.22 -2.25
CA THR A 42 -5.67 0.16 -1.90
C THR A 42 -5.50 -0.19 -0.43
N VAL A 43 -4.40 -0.87 -0.12
CA VAL A 43 -4.01 -1.20 1.25
C VAL A 43 -2.76 -0.40 1.55
N GLU A 44 -2.82 0.45 2.57
CA GLU A 44 -1.74 1.35 2.92
C GLU A 44 -0.87 0.77 4.03
N PHE A 45 0.44 0.88 3.83
CA PHE A 45 1.46 0.40 4.76
C PHE A 45 2.50 1.50 5.02
N LEU A 46 3.12 1.44 6.19
CA LEU A 46 4.35 2.15 6.50
C LEU A 46 5.49 1.13 6.54
N VAL A 47 6.61 1.48 5.90
CA VAL A 47 7.86 0.74 6.00
C VAL A 47 8.83 1.60 6.83
N GLY A 48 9.22 1.09 8.00
CA GLY A 48 10.20 1.72 8.87
C GLY A 48 11.61 1.69 8.27
N ALA A 49 12.49 2.55 8.78
CA ALA A 49 13.90 2.58 8.35
C ALA A 49 14.67 1.29 8.69
N ASP A 50 14.17 0.53 9.66
CA ASP A 50 14.62 -0.81 10.05
C ASP A 50 14.05 -1.93 9.16
N GLY A 51 13.21 -1.58 8.19
CA GLY A 51 12.53 -2.51 7.29
C GLY A 51 11.20 -3.05 7.80
N THR A 52 10.77 -2.68 9.02
CA THR A 52 9.51 -3.14 9.60
C THR A 52 8.32 -2.66 8.78
N ILE A 53 7.46 -3.58 8.35
CA ILE A 53 6.22 -3.28 7.63
C ILE A 53 5.06 -3.21 8.63
N SER A 54 4.29 -2.14 8.59
CA SER A 54 3.11 -1.92 9.45
C SER A 54 1.89 -1.55 8.61
N PHE A 55 0.77 -2.22 8.83
CA PHE A 55 -0.51 -1.88 8.22
C PHE A 55 -1.05 -0.55 8.80
N LEU A 56 -1.65 0.29 7.95
CA LEU A 56 -2.37 1.50 8.38
C LEU A 56 -3.87 1.36 8.17
N GLU A 57 -4.28 1.24 6.92
CA GLU A 57 -5.69 1.27 6.54
C GLU A 57 -5.93 0.65 5.16
N VAL A 58 -7.22 0.48 4.83
CA VAL A 58 -7.68 0.13 3.50
C VAL A 58 -8.53 1.28 2.97
N ASN A 59 -8.17 1.80 1.80
CA ASN A 59 -9.03 2.71 1.05
C ASN A 59 -9.92 1.88 0.11
N THR A 60 -11.19 1.70 0.48
CA THR A 60 -12.19 0.92 -0.29
C THR A 60 -12.77 1.69 -1.49
N ARG A 61 -11.93 2.49 -2.13
CA ARG A 61 -12.22 3.33 -3.29
C ARG A 61 -10.97 3.48 -4.14
N LEU A 62 -11.14 3.84 -5.40
CA LEU A 62 -10.03 4.23 -6.26
C LEU A 62 -9.32 5.47 -5.68
N GLN A 63 -8.00 5.45 -5.70
CA GLN A 63 -7.17 6.56 -5.24
C GLN A 63 -6.84 7.52 -6.39
N VAL A 64 -6.49 8.76 -6.02
CA VAL A 64 -6.20 9.82 -7.00
C VAL A 64 -4.96 9.45 -7.81
N GLU A 65 -4.00 8.82 -7.14
CA GLU A 65 -2.71 8.36 -7.66
C GLU A 65 -2.77 7.03 -8.44
N HIS A 66 -3.95 6.48 -8.75
CA HIS A 66 -4.05 5.24 -9.55
C HIS A 66 -3.43 5.26 -10.98
N PRO A 67 -3.16 6.41 -11.64
CA PRO A 67 -2.58 6.40 -12.98
C PRO A 67 -1.09 6.02 -13.06
N VAL A 68 -0.37 5.98 -11.92
CA VAL A 68 1.06 5.58 -11.88
C VAL A 68 1.23 4.08 -11.66
#